data_AF-A0A9Q0LFZ6-F1
#
_entry.id   AF-A0A9Q0LFZ6-F1
#
_cell.length_a   1.000
_cell.length_b   1.000
_cell.length_c   1.000
_cell.angle_alpha   90.00
_cell.angle_beta   90.00
_cell.angle_gamma   90.00
#
_symmetry.space_group_name_H-M   'P 1'
#
loop_
_entity.id
_entity.type
_entity.pdbx_description
1 polymer ?
#
loop_
_entity_poly.entity_id
_entity_poly.type
_entity_poly.pdbx_seq_one_letter_code
_entity_poly.pdbx_strand_id
1 'polypeptide(L)'
;MNNNNLIIINQQFQTEFNQNLIQNYQNLLKSNQNYSDITIKIGYNLKEFYCHKSILSCQSPFFSLYLKENQINEIIFKEINEEDMNQIIQYIYTGNIQLNQSNLFSIWLISIKFQLQSLQNFIENEIIIKNFNQQYFLPIF
;
A
#
# COMPACT_ATOMS: atom_id res chain seq x y z
N MET A 1 -45.70 -22.43 -5.06
CA MET A 1 -44.63 -21.49 -4.63
C MET A 1 -43.31 -22.26 -4.63
N ASN A 2 -42.21 -21.54 -4.94
CA ASN A 2 -40.80 -21.96 -5.02
C ASN A 2 -40.29 -22.40 -6.40
N ASN A 3 -39.49 -21.53 -7.04
CA ASN A 3 -38.04 -21.58 -6.90
C ASN A 3 -37.41 -20.24 -7.33
N ASN A 4 -36.64 -19.63 -6.42
CA ASN A 4 -35.91 -18.39 -6.64
C ASN A 4 -34.79 -18.61 -7.67
N ASN A 5 -34.98 -18.09 -8.88
CA ASN A 5 -33.92 -18.01 -9.90
C ASN A 5 -32.93 -16.89 -9.54
N LEU A 6 -32.02 -17.17 -8.60
CA LEU A 6 -30.91 -16.26 -8.30
C LEU A 6 -29.78 -16.50 -9.31
N ILE A 7 -29.41 -15.46 -10.07
CA ILE A 7 -28.20 -15.44 -10.88
C ILE A 7 -27.05 -14.99 -9.98
N ILE A 8 -26.07 -15.87 -9.76
CA ILE A 8 -24.89 -15.58 -8.94
C ILE A 8 -23.76 -15.10 -9.86
N ILE A 9 -23.10 -14.01 -9.47
CA ILE A 9 -21.92 -13.49 -10.17
C ILE A 9 -20.80 -14.53 -10.13
N ASN A 10 -20.21 -14.83 -11.28
CA ASN A 10 -19.10 -15.78 -11.38
C ASN A 10 -17.74 -15.13 -11.01
N GLN A 11 -16.74 -15.98 -10.77
CA GLN A 11 -15.41 -15.56 -10.37
C GLN A 11 -14.70 -14.69 -11.43
N GLN A 12 -14.97 -14.93 -12.72
CA GLN A 12 -14.39 -14.15 -13.82
C GLN A 12 -14.84 -12.69 -13.75
N PHE A 13 -16.15 -12.45 -13.60
CA PHE A 13 -16.70 -11.11 -13.49
C PHE A 13 -16.20 -10.39 -12.23
N GLN A 14 -16.10 -11.09 -11.09
CA GLN A 14 -15.52 -10.51 -9.88
C GLN A 14 -14.05 -10.09 -10.09
N THR A 15 -13.28 -10.89 -10.83
CA THR A 15 -11.87 -10.58 -11.14
C THR A 15 -11.77 -9.33 -12.01
N GLU A 16 -12.59 -9.22 -13.06
CA GLU A 16 -12.63 -8.03 -13.93
C GLU A 16 -13.08 -6.78 -13.15
N PHE A 17 -14.11 -6.91 -12.32
CA PHE A 17 -14.56 -5.82 -11.45
C PHE A 17 -13.44 -5.35 -10.51
N ASN A 18 -12.70 -6.27 -9.89
CA ASN A 18 -11.59 -5.94 -9.00
C ASN A 18 -10.44 -5.24 -9.75
N GLN A 19 -10.14 -5.66 -10.98
CA GLN A 19 -9.14 -4.97 -11.81
C GLN A 19 -9.58 -3.54 -12.14
N ASN A 20 -10.83 -3.36 -12.52
CA ASN A 20 -11.41 -2.04 -12.77
C ASN A 20 -11.41 -1.17 -11.50
N LEU A 21 -11.69 -1.75 -10.33
CA LEU A 21 -11.65 -1.06 -9.05
C LEU A 21 -10.23 -0.55 -8.73
N ILE A 22 -9.21 -1.38 -8.92
CA ILE A 22 -7.80 -1.00 -8.75
C ILE A 22 -7.43 0.15 -9.71
N GLN A 23 -7.85 0.07 -10.98
CA GLN A 23 -7.61 1.13 -11.95
C GLN A 23 -8.30 2.45 -11.55
N ASN A 24 -9.51 2.37 -11.02
CA ASN A 24 -10.25 3.53 -10.52
C ASN A 24 -9.54 4.17 -9.32
N TYR A 25 -9.02 3.38 -8.37
CA TYR A 25 -8.21 3.91 -7.26
C TYR A 25 -6.90 4.53 -7.74
N GLN A 26 -6.25 3.95 -8.75
CA GLN A 26 -5.07 4.56 -9.35
C GLN A 26 -5.39 5.91 -10.03
N ASN A 27 -6.54 6.01 -10.71
CA ASN A 27 -7.00 7.25 -11.32
C ASN A 27 -7.34 8.31 -10.25
N LEU A 28 -7.96 7.89 -9.15
CA LEU A 28 -8.27 8.74 -8.00
C LEU A 28 -6.98 9.26 -7.33
N LEU A 29 -5.94 8.42 -7.18
CA LEU A 29 -4.65 8.89 -6.68
C LEU A 29 -4.03 9.96 -7.60
N LYS A 30 -4.23 9.84 -8.92
CA LYS A 30 -3.74 10.80 -9.92
C LYS A 30 -4.60 12.06 -10.05
N SER A 31 -5.76 12.16 -9.37
CA SER A 31 -6.60 13.36 -9.42
C SER A 31 -6.06 14.51 -8.56
N ASN A 32 -4.90 14.33 -7.92
CA ASN A 32 -4.21 15.31 -7.10
C ASN A 32 -5.15 15.89 -6.02
N GLN A 33 -5.33 17.20 -5.99
CA GLN A 33 -6.15 17.90 -5.00
C GLN A 33 -7.65 17.61 -5.15
N ASN A 34 -8.11 17.17 -6.33
CA ASN A 34 -9.51 16.84 -6.52
C ASN A 34 -9.84 15.61 -5.67
N TYR A 35 -10.85 15.75 -4.80
CA TYR A 35 -11.37 14.73 -3.87
C TYR A 35 -10.44 14.34 -2.70
N SER A 36 -9.17 14.73 -2.74
CA SER A 36 -8.24 14.51 -1.63
C SER A 36 -8.61 15.35 -0.41
N ASP A 37 -8.59 14.72 0.76
CA ASP A 37 -8.93 15.33 2.06
C ASP A 37 -7.75 15.29 3.05
N ILE A 38 -6.57 14.87 2.57
CA ILE A 38 -5.31 14.92 3.31
C ILE A 38 -4.08 15.06 2.40
N THR A 39 -3.08 15.81 2.87
CA THR A 39 -1.78 15.94 2.21
C THR A 39 -0.66 15.35 3.07
N ILE A 40 0.12 14.42 2.50
CA ILE A 40 1.33 13.90 3.12
C ILE A 40 2.52 14.67 2.54
N LYS A 41 3.33 15.29 3.41
CA LYS A 41 4.52 16.05 3.05
C LYS A 41 5.78 15.27 3.43
N ILE A 42 6.70 15.13 2.48
CA ILE A 42 7.89 14.30 2.63
C ILE A 42 9.17 15.12 2.56
N GLY A 43 10.11 14.79 3.46
CA GLY A 43 11.45 15.34 3.50
C GLY A 43 11.51 16.84 3.81
N TYR A 44 12.69 17.42 3.64
CA TYR A 44 12.93 18.85 3.91
C TYR A 44 12.34 19.77 2.83
N ASN A 45 12.21 19.26 1.59
CA ASN A 45 11.60 20.00 0.49
C ASN A 45 10.07 19.97 0.54
N LEU A 46 9.48 19.29 1.52
CA LEU A 46 8.04 19.16 1.74
C LEU A 46 7.29 18.74 0.47
N LYS A 47 7.82 17.74 -0.24
CA LYS A 47 7.15 17.18 -1.41
C LYS A 47 5.76 16.69 -1.01
N GLU A 48 4.74 17.17 -1.70
CA GLU A 48 3.34 16.90 -1.37
C GLU A 48 2.78 15.69 -2.12
N PHE A 49 2.07 14.85 -1.39
CA PHE A 49 1.24 13.77 -1.90
C PHE A 49 -0.19 13.99 -1.43
N TYR A 50 -1.11 14.21 -2.37
CA TYR A 50 -2.54 14.34 -2.08
C TYR A 50 -3.17 12.95 -1.98
N CYS A 51 -3.92 12.72 -0.90
CA CYS A 51 -4.43 11.41 -0.54
C CYS A 51 -5.85 11.49 0.04
N HIS A 52 -6.42 10.32 0.28
CA HIS A 52 -7.77 10.13 0.80
C HIS A 52 -7.71 9.41 2.14
N LYS A 53 -8.20 10.06 3.20
CA LYS A 53 -8.22 9.53 4.58
C LYS A 53 -8.92 8.18 4.65
N SER A 54 -10.02 8.01 3.93
CA SER A 54 -10.78 6.76 3.89
C SER A 54 -9.96 5.59 3.37
N ILE A 55 -9.25 5.77 2.24
CA ILE A 55 -8.40 4.74 1.65
C ILE A 55 -7.22 4.42 2.57
N LEU A 56 -6.52 5.45 3.07
CA LEU A 56 -5.42 5.27 4.02
C LEU A 56 -5.87 4.49 5.26
N SER A 57 -7.00 4.88 5.86
CA SER A 57 -7.52 4.27 7.10
C SER A 57 -8.00 2.83 6.90
N CYS A 58 -8.60 2.51 5.76
CA CYS A 58 -9.03 1.13 5.47
C CYS A 58 -7.84 0.18 5.29
N GLN A 59 -6.71 0.68 4.79
CA GLN A 59 -5.56 -0.14 4.42
C GLN A 59 -4.46 -0.18 5.49
N SER A 60 -4.51 0.71 6.46
CA SER A 60 -3.47 0.86 7.48
C SER A 60 -4.10 1.16 8.86
N PRO A 61 -3.97 0.23 9.82
CA PRO A 61 -4.38 0.50 11.20
C PRO A 61 -3.67 1.72 11.81
N PHE A 62 -2.41 1.97 11.43
CA PHE A 62 -1.69 3.17 11.82
C PHE A 62 -2.40 4.44 11.37
N PHE A 63 -2.73 4.56 10.07
CA PHE A 63 -3.43 5.74 9.57
C PHE A 63 -4.85 5.84 10.13
N SER A 64 -5.55 4.71 10.29
CA SER A 64 -6.88 4.68 10.91
C SER A 64 -6.89 5.29 12.30
N LEU A 65 -5.95 4.88 13.16
CA LEU A 65 -5.83 5.41 14.51
C LEU A 65 -5.36 6.87 14.48
N TYR A 66 -4.29 7.16 13.75
CA TYR A 66 -3.67 8.48 13.71
C TYR A 66 -4.62 9.56 13.21
N LEU A 67 -5.40 9.29 12.16
CA LEU A 67 -6.38 10.23 11.59
C LEU A 67 -7.65 10.38 12.42
N LYS A 68 -7.99 9.36 13.20
CA LYS A 68 -9.11 9.43 14.13
C LYS A 68 -8.76 10.29 15.35
N GLU A 69 -7.55 10.14 15.87
CA GLU A 69 -7.07 10.88 17.03
C GLU A 69 -6.69 12.33 16.70
N ASN A 70 -6.18 12.54 15.49
CA ASN A 70 -5.72 13.85 15.03
C ASN A 70 -6.66 14.34 13.93
N GLN A 71 -7.49 15.35 14.22
CA GLN A 71 -8.38 15.99 13.24
C GLN A 71 -7.59 16.92 12.30
N ILE A 72 -6.65 16.33 11.55
CA ILE A 72 -5.68 17.03 10.70
C ILE A 72 -5.98 16.79 9.23
N ASN A 73 -5.50 17.68 8.38
CA ASN A 73 -5.52 17.58 6.92
C ASN A 73 -4.10 17.49 6.33
N GLU A 74 -3.06 17.48 7.17
CA GLU A 74 -1.67 17.37 6.75
C GLU A 74 -0.87 16.45 7.67
N ILE A 75 0.03 15.64 7.10
CA ILE A 75 1.00 14.81 7.83
C ILE A 75 2.39 15.08 7.27
N ILE A 76 3.41 15.14 8.13
CA ILE A 76 4.80 15.33 7.70
C ILE A 76 5.63 14.11 8.14
N PHE A 77 6.33 13.49 7.19
CA PHE A 77 7.37 12.48 7.48
C PHE A 77 8.73 13.00 7.01
N LYS A 78 9.66 13.17 7.95
CA LYS A 78 11.00 13.73 7.68
C LYS A 78 12.04 12.65 7.39
N GLU A 79 11.78 11.45 7.87
CA GLU A 79 12.67 10.29 7.85
C GLU A 79 12.44 9.35 6.66
N ILE A 80 11.36 9.55 5.91
CA ILE A 80 11.03 8.76 4.73
C ILE A 80 11.43 9.56 3.48
N ASN A 81 12.05 8.91 2.49
CA ASN A 81 12.37 9.57 1.23
C ASN A 81 11.14 9.58 0.28
N GLU A 82 11.17 10.48 -0.71
CA GLU A 82 10.03 10.72 -1.59
C GLU A 82 9.66 9.49 -2.44
N GLU A 83 10.66 8.72 -2.89
CA GLU A 83 10.46 7.58 -3.77
C GLU A 83 9.81 6.39 -3.03
N ASP A 84 10.29 6.08 -1.83
CA ASP A 84 9.71 5.03 -0.99
C ASP A 84 8.29 5.40 -0.55
N MET A 85 8.03 6.66 -0.22
CA MET A 85 6.67 7.09 0.09
C MET A 85 5.74 6.94 -1.12
N ASN A 86 6.21 7.31 -2.31
CA ASN A 86 5.45 7.13 -3.54
C ASN A 86 5.10 5.65 -3.78
N GLN A 87 6.05 4.73 -3.58
CA GLN A 87 5.82 3.28 -3.67
C GLN A 87 4.78 2.80 -2.63
N ILE A 88 4.87 3.28 -1.40
CA ILE A 88 3.95 2.92 -0.30
C ILE A 88 2.53 3.43 -0.57
N ILE A 89 2.39 4.66 -1.04
CA ILE A 89 1.07 5.21 -1.39
C ILE A 89 0.48 4.44 -2.58
N GLN A 90 1.28 4.12 -3.60
CA GLN A 90 0.81 3.28 -4.71
C GLN A 90 0.35 1.90 -4.22
N TYR A 91 1.09 1.28 -3.30
CA TYR A 91 0.72 0.01 -2.69
C TYR A 91 -0.61 0.09 -1.94
N ILE A 92 -0.81 1.13 -1.11
CA ILE A 92 -2.06 1.32 -0.37
C ILE A 92 -3.27 1.37 -1.32
N TYR A 93 -3.14 2.04 -2.47
CA TYR A 93 -4.26 2.21 -3.41
C TYR A 93 -4.48 1.00 -4.32
N THR A 94 -3.42 0.26 -4.66
CA THR A 94 -3.46 -0.70 -5.77
C THR A 94 -2.98 -2.09 -5.44
N GLY A 95 -2.37 -2.28 -4.27
CA GLY A 95 -1.65 -3.51 -3.90
C GLY A 95 -0.33 -3.72 -4.65
N ASN A 96 0.02 -2.84 -5.60
CA ASN A 96 1.23 -2.96 -6.40
C ASN A 96 2.38 -2.16 -5.79
N ILE A 97 3.58 -2.74 -5.85
CA ILE A 97 4.81 -2.10 -5.37
C ILE A 97 6.01 -2.60 -6.18
N GLN A 98 6.98 -1.73 -6.40
CA GLN A 98 8.24 -2.08 -7.05
C GLN A 98 9.36 -2.16 -6.01
N LEU A 99 9.90 -3.37 -5.82
CA LEU A 99 10.97 -3.65 -4.87
C LEU A 99 12.26 -3.98 -5.62
N ASN A 100 13.38 -3.46 -5.11
CA ASN A 100 14.73 -3.76 -5.56
C ASN A 100 15.67 -3.79 -4.34
N GLN A 101 16.93 -4.16 -4.55
CA GLN A 101 17.90 -4.29 -3.46
C GLN A 101 18.13 -2.97 -2.69
N SER A 102 18.00 -1.82 -3.36
CA SER A 102 18.23 -0.51 -2.73
C SER A 102 17.07 -0.04 -1.84
N ASN A 103 15.82 -0.37 -2.16
CA ASN A 103 14.63 0.11 -1.44
C ASN A 103 13.96 -0.95 -0.55
N LEU A 104 14.33 -2.22 -0.69
CA LEU A 104 13.68 -3.33 0.02
C LEU A 104 13.65 -3.12 1.54
N PHE A 105 14.80 -2.76 2.12
CA PHE A 105 14.91 -2.62 3.56
C PHE A 105 14.15 -1.40 4.09
N SER A 106 14.22 -0.26 3.40
CA SER A 106 13.48 0.94 3.80
C SER A 106 11.97 0.74 3.67
N ILE A 107 11.50 0.15 2.57
CA ILE A 107 10.08 -0.18 2.37
C ILE A 107 9.60 -1.19 3.41
N TRP A 108 10.41 -2.18 3.78
CA TRP A 108 10.07 -3.10 4.86
C TRP A 108 9.85 -2.36 6.19
N LEU A 109 10.77 -1.47 6.58
CA LEU A 109 10.60 -0.66 7.80
C LEU A 109 9.36 0.24 7.74
N ILE A 110 9.05 0.84 6.59
CA ILE A 110 7.83 1.64 6.41
C ILE A 110 6.59 0.76 6.50
N SER A 111 6.62 -0.46 5.95
CA SER A 111 5.51 -1.41 6.04
C SER A 111 5.19 -1.78 7.48
N ILE A 112 6.21 -1.93 8.34
CA ILE A 112 6.04 -2.15 9.78
C ILE A 112 5.46 -0.89 10.44
N LYS A 113 6.07 0.29 10.18
CA LYS A 113 5.63 1.58 10.75
C LYS A 113 4.15 1.85 10.45
N PHE A 114 3.73 1.62 9.21
CA PHE A 114 2.35 1.84 8.75
C PHE A 114 1.46 0.61 8.92
N GLN A 115 1.96 -0.46 9.52
CA GLN A 115 1.19 -1.67 9.83
C GLN A 115 0.52 -2.28 8.58
N LEU A 116 1.26 -2.31 7.46
CA LEU A 116 0.85 -2.89 6.18
C LEU A 116 1.16 -4.40 6.17
N GLN A 117 0.41 -5.16 6.97
CA GLN A 117 0.74 -6.57 7.29
C GLN A 117 0.96 -7.46 6.06
N SER A 118 0.13 -7.32 5.02
CA SER A 118 0.26 -8.12 3.80
C SER A 118 1.58 -7.85 3.07
N LEU A 119 2.02 -6.59 3.01
CA LEU A 119 3.31 -6.21 2.43
C LEU A 119 4.48 -6.69 3.29
N GLN A 120 4.38 -6.51 4.60
CA GLN A 120 5.39 -6.97 5.55
C GLN A 120 5.62 -8.48 5.39
N ASN A 121 4.54 -9.27 5.45
CA ASN A 121 4.59 -10.73 5.31
C ASN A 121 5.17 -11.14 3.96
N PHE A 122 4.83 -10.44 2.88
CA PHE A 122 5.40 -10.70 1.57
C PHE A 122 6.92 -10.49 1.57
N ILE A 123 7.40 -9.35 2.07
CA ILE A 123 8.84 -9.05 2.08
C ILE A 123 9.61 -10.04 2.95
N GLU A 124 9.12 -10.35 4.15
CA GLU A 124 9.78 -11.27 5.07
C GLU A 124 9.86 -12.69 4.50
N ASN A 125 8.74 -13.23 4.01
CA ASN A 125 8.67 -14.63 3.59
C ASN A 125 9.21 -14.86 2.18
N GLU A 126 8.89 -13.99 1.24
CA GLU A 126 9.17 -14.21 -0.18
C GLU A 126 10.54 -13.68 -0.59
N ILE A 127 11.05 -12.65 0.08
CA ILE A 127 12.29 -12.00 -0.34
C ILE A 127 13.40 -12.28 0.66
N ILE A 128 13.21 -11.95 1.93
CA ILE A 128 14.28 -12.05 2.93
C ILE A 128 14.60 -13.52 3.21
N ILE A 129 13.62 -14.32 3.65
CA ILE A 129 13.84 -15.72 4.03
C ILE A 129 14.30 -16.56 2.83
N LYS A 130 13.71 -16.38 1.64
CA LYS A 130 14.12 -17.14 0.44
C LYS A 130 15.53 -16.78 -0.02
N ASN A 131 15.93 -15.50 0.00
CA ASN A 131 17.28 -15.11 -0.38
C ASN A 131 18.32 -15.61 0.64
N PHE A 132 18.01 -15.55 1.94
CA PHE A 132 18.87 -16.15 2.95
C PHE A 132 19.03 -17.66 2.71
N ASN A 133 17.93 -18.39 2.48
CA ASN A 133 18.01 -19.83 2.22
C ASN A 133 18.78 -20.17 0.93
N GLN A 134 18.70 -19.35 -0.12
CA GLN A 134 19.47 -19.54 -1.35
C GLN A 134 20.97 -19.27 -1.16
N GLN A 135 21.35 -18.35 -0.27
CA GLN A 135 22.75 -18.00 -0.02
C GLN A 135 23.52 -19.07 0.77
N TYR A 136 22.82 -19.99 1.46
CA TYR A 136 23.41 -21.11 2.21
C TYR A 136 23.42 -22.46 1.45
N PHE A 137 23.09 -22.49 0.16
CA PHE A 137 23.33 -23.65 -0.72
C PHE A 137 24.70 -23.61 -1.42
N LEU A 138 25.76 -23.17 -0.73
CA LEU A 138 27.09 -23.63 -1.09
C LEU A 138 27.25 -25.04 -0.52
N PRO A 139 27.58 -26.06 -1.34
CA PRO A 139 27.80 -27.39 -0.83
C PRO A 139 28.97 -27.32 0.16
N ILE A 140 28.67 -27.55 1.44
CA ILE A 140 29.70 -27.92 2.39
C ILE A 140 30.09 -29.35 1.98
N PHE A 141 31.20 -29.42 1.22
CA PHE A 141 32.00 -30.57 0.81
C PHE A 141 31.27 -31.89 0.50
#